data_AF-A0AAE0WQC2-F1
#
_entry.id   AF-A0AAE0WQC2-F1
#
_cell.length_a   1.000
_cell.length_b   1.000
_cell.length_c   1.000
_cell.angle_alpha   90.00
_cell.angle_beta   90.00
_cell.angle_gamma   90.00
#
_symmetry.space_group_name_H-M   'P 1'
#
loop_
_entity.id
_entity.type
_entity.pdbx_description
1 polymer ?
#
loop_
_entity_poly.entity_id
_entity_poly.type
_entity_poly.pdbx_seq_one_letter_code
_entity_poly.pdbx_strand_id
1 'polypeptide(L)'
;MSSRARYHVIHPKRYWDESTTWKNWNKLTAADIHHTLRTEPGFEGQNVFFYGNNPIQFVRVVGLLVDLEQRGRYTILSIDDSSGACVDVKIERRHVKAGDEAEYPTNTTIDNVHVKIELALPTLFLNAKPVDMGTVLEVKGTVSVFRNTRQIDLARLFRVKDTNAEAAAWIKTAQWKMDALSQAWILSNEQRRRVDEKVREAERQERERTRKRREWRAKRGDKRRDHEEKKEAKRKRSEVQYNTGALYGSHLLPHPWD
;
A
#
# COMPACT_ATOMS: atom_id res chain seq x y z
N MET A 1 -7.36 42.18 -0.32
CA MET A 1 -8.67 41.61 -0.68
C MET A 1 -8.71 40.17 -0.19
N SER A 2 -9.46 39.91 0.88
CA SER A 2 -9.53 38.59 1.53
C SER A 2 -10.38 37.64 0.69
N SER A 3 -9.71 36.68 0.05
CA SER A 3 -10.34 35.55 -0.63
C SER A 3 -11.01 34.69 0.45
N ARG A 4 -12.35 34.77 0.57
CA ARG A 4 -13.13 33.74 1.28
C ARG A 4 -12.78 32.41 0.62
N ALA A 5 -12.09 31.55 1.35
CA ALA A 5 -11.85 30.17 0.94
C ALA A 5 -13.21 29.55 0.60
N ARG A 6 -13.48 29.34 -0.69
CA ARG A 6 -14.64 28.57 -1.15
C ARG A 6 -14.38 27.15 -0.67
N TYR A 7 -15.01 26.76 0.43
CA TYR A 7 -14.98 25.38 0.90
C TYR A 7 -15.67 24.51 -0.16
N HIS A 8 -14.86 23.84 -0.96
CA HIS A 8 -15.35 22.87 -1.93
C HIS A 8 -15.58 21.55 -1.21
N VAL A 9 -16.72 20.91 -1.52
CA VAL A 9 -17.12 19.63 -0.90
C VAL A 9 -16.08 18.56 -1.21
N ILE A 10 -15.71 17.79 -0.19
CA ILE A 10 -14.90 16.58 -0.34
C ILE A 10 -15.79 15.49 -0.92
N HIS A 11 -15.43 15.00 -2.10
CA HIS A 11 -16.19 13.93 -2.74
C HIS A 11 -15.92 12.59 -2.03
N PRO A 12 -16.94 11.71 -1.91
CA PRO A 12 -16.76 10.36 -1.36
C PRO A 12 -15.68 9.56 -2.10
N LYS A 13 -15.00 8.66 -1.37
CA LYS A 13 -13.90 7.81 -1.86
C LYS A 13 -14.20 7.06 -3.16
N ARG A 14 -15.46 6.63 -3.36
CA ARG A 14 -15.87 5.92 -4.59
C ARG A 14 -15.61 6.72 -5.87
N TYR A 15 -15.50 8.04 -5.78
CA TYR A 15 -15.27 8.92 -6.93
C TYR A 15 -13.80 9.31 -7.12
N TRP A 16 -12.89 8.97 -6.21
CA TRP A 16 -11.51 9.49 -6.26
C TRP A 16 -10.73 9.04 -7.50
N ASP A 17 -11.11 7.92 -8.10
CA ASP A 17 -10.56 7.48 -9.39
C ASP A 17 -10.80 8.46 -10.54
N GLU A 18 -11.76 9.37 -10.41
CA GLU A 18 -12.02 10.47 -11.35
C GLU A 18 -11.22 11.74 -11.02
N SER A 19 -10.52 11.79 -9.87
CA SER A 19 -9.62 12.91 -9.57
C SER A 19 -8.29 12.71 -10.29
N THR A 20 -7.86 13.75 -11.01
CA THR A 20 -6.53 13.78 -11.64
C THR A 20 -5.41 13.58 -10.62
N THR A 21 -5.59 13.97 -9.36
CA THR A 21 -4.53 13.91 -8.34
C THR A 21 -4.40 12.54 -7.67
N TRP A 22 -5.45 11.72 -7.67
CA TRP A 22 -5.52 10.52 -6.83
C TRP A 22 -4.46 9.46 -7.20
N LYS A 23 -4.27 9.19 -8.49
CA LYS A 23 -3.33 8.17 -8.99
C LYS A 23 -2.02 8.74 -9.52
N ASN A 24 -1.81 10.05 -9.39
CA ASN A 24 -0.63 10.73 -9.91
C ASN A 24 0.41 11.01 -8.83
N TRP A 25 1.68 11.04 -9.23
CA TRP A 25 2.76 11.57 -8.39
C TRP A 25 2.61 13.10 -8.32
N ASN A 26 1.88 13.57 -7.30
CA ASN A 26 1.59 14.98 -7.13
C ASN A 26 2.88 15.72 -6.79
N LYS A 27 3.24 16.69 -7.64
CA LYS A 27 4.47 17.47 -7.47
C LYS A 27 4.18 18.51 -6.39
N LEU A 28 4.80 18.33 -5.24
CA LEU A 28 4.61 19.16 -4.06
C LEU A 28 5.97 19.59 -3.54
N THR A 29 5.99 20.71 -2.82
CA THR A 29 7.15 21.09 -2.02
C THR A 29 7.11 20.45 -0.62
N ALA A 30 8.24 20.44 0.08
CA ALA A 30 8.29 20.05 1.49
C ALA A 30 7.37 20.94 2.35
N ALA A 31 7.34 22.25 2.10
CA ALA A 31 6.41 23.17 2.75
C ALA A 31 4.94 22.85 2.43
N ASP A 32 4.61 22.42 1.20
CA ASP A 32 3.26 21.99 0.86
C ASP A 32 2.86 20.74 1.66
N ILE A 33 3.78 19.78 1.80
CA ILE A 33 3.56 18.56 2.58
C ILE A 33 3.28 18.89 4.04
N HIS A 34 4.02 19.80 4.67
CA HIS A 34 3.84 20.11 6.09
C HIS A 34 2.68 21.08 6.36
N HIS A 35 2.54 22.13 5.55
CA HIS A 35 1.70 23.28 5.89
C HIS A 35 0.44 23.41 5.04
N THR A 36 0.42 22.85 3.82
CA THR A 36 -0.70 23.06 2.87
C THR A 36 -1.62 21.86 2.79
N LEU A 37 -1.06 20.64 2.79
CA LEU A 37 -1.87 19.44 2.87
C LEU A 37 -2.69 19.44 4.17
N ARG A 38 -3.92 18.94 4.11
CA ARG A 38 -4.76 18.79 5.30
C ARG A 38 -5.40 17.42 5.37
N THR A 39 -5.73 17.00 6.58
CA THR A 39 -6.61 15.87 6.84
C THR A 39 -8.05 16.37 6.89
N GLU A 40 -9.00 15.50 6.55
CA GLU A 40 -10.43 15.82 6.58
C GLU A 40 -11.17 14.85 7.50
N PRO A 41 -12.23 15.30 8.21
CA PRO A 41 -13.05 14.43 9.03
C PRO A 41 -13.61 13.24 8.24
N GLY A 42 -13.53 12.04 8.82
CA GLY A 42 -13.96 10.79 8.20
C GLY A 42 -12.88 10.10 7.36
N PHE A 43 -11.69 10.69 7.21
CA PHE A 43 -10.55 10.12 6.51
C PHE A 43 -9.32 9.91 7.40
N GLU A 44 -9.48 10.06 8.72
CA GLU A 44 -8.43 9.86 9.69
C GLU A 44 -7.86 8.44 9.64
N GLY A 45 -6.55 8.31 9.81
CA GLY A 45 -5.85 7.02 9.81
C GLY A 45 -5.77 6.32 8.44
N GLN A 46 -6.35 6.89 7.37
CA GLN A 46 -6.27 6.31 6.02
C GLN A 46 -5.03 6.74 5.24
N ASN A 47 -4.15 7.57 5.82
CA ASN A 47 -3.00 8.20 5.15
C ASN A 47 -3.38 8.88 3.82
N VAL A 48 -4.53 9.56 3.81
CA VAL A 48 -4.99 10.39 2.70
C VAL A 48 -5.02 11.84 3.15
N PHE A 49 -4.48 12.71 2.30
CA PHE A 49 -4.41 14.13 2.54
C PHE A 49 -5.12 14.89 1.43
N PHE A 50 -5.38 16.17 1.65
CA PHE A 50 -6.10 17.00 0.69
C PHE A 50 -5.36 18.29 0.42
N TYR A 51 -5.20 18.61 -0.87
CA TYR A 51 -4.84 19.94 -1.34
C TYR A 51 -6.09 20.59 -1.92
N GLY A 52 -6.63 21.65 -1.30
CA GLY A 52 -8.00 22.06 -1.64
C GLY A 52 -8.95 20.87 -1.43
N ASN A 53 -9.85 20.55 -2.36
CA ASN A 53 -10.67 19.34 -2.28
C ASN A 53 -10.12 18.16 -3.11
N ASN A 54 -8.85 18.22 -3.53
CA ASN A 54 -8.18 17.16 -4.28
C ASN A 54 -7.58 16.11 -3.32
N PRO A 55 -7.94 14.81 -3.44
CA PRO A 55 -7.38 13.74 -2.62
C PRO A 55 -5.96 13.37 -3.09
N ILE A 56 -5.01 13.42 -2.16
CA ILE A 56 -3.58 13.18 -2.37
C ILE A 56 -3.18 11.88 -1.67
N GLN A 57 -2.76 10.90 -2.46
CA GLN A 57 -2.17 9.65 -1.98
C GLN A 57 -0.66 9.60 -2.23
N PHE A 58 -0.24 10.00 -3.44
CA PHE A 58 1.13 9.91 -3.90
C PHE A 58 1.74 11.30 -4.11
N VAL A 59 2.99 11.46 -3.67
CA VAL A 59 3.72 12.72 -3.76
C VAL A 59 5.06 12.53 -4.46
N ARG A 60 5.53 13.60 -5.11
CA ARG A 60 6.87 13.74 -5.67
C ARG A 60 7.49 15.02 -5.12
N VAL A 61 8.67 14.90 -4.53
CA VAL A 61 9.51 16.02 -4.08
C VAL A 61 10.86 15.92 -4.79
N VAL A 62 11.46 17.06 -5.11
CA VAL A 62 12.83 17.14 -5.64
C VAL A 62 13.62 18.11 -4.78
N GLY A 63 14.73 17.65 -4.21
CA GLY A 63 15.55 18.46 -3.32
C GLY A 63 16.88 17.79 -2.97
N LEU A 64 17.70 18.51 -2.22
CA LEU A 64 19.01 18.06 -1.75
C LEU A 64 18.87 17.06 -0.61
N LEU A 65 19.70 16.02 -0.63
CA LEU A 65 19.93 15.18 0.54
C LEU A 65 20.75 15.96 1.58
N VAL A 66 20.13 16.35 2.68
CA VAL A 66 20.77 17.17 3.73
C VAL A 66 21.06 16.43 5.02
N ASP A 67 20.37 15.32 5.28
CA ASP A 67 20.70 14.41 6.39
C ASP A 67 20.43 12.94 6.03
N LEU A 68 21.15 12.03 6.67
CA LEU A 68 21.02 10.58 6.54
C LEU A 68 21.20 9.92 7.91
N GLU A 69 20.12 9.42 8.50
CA GLU A 69 20.11 8.84 9.84
C GLU A 69 19.60 7.39 9.83
N GLN A 70 20.24 6.51 10.61
CA GLN A 70 19.73 5.16 10.88
C GLN A 70 18.91 5.13 12.17
N ARG A 71 17.66 4.68 12.10
CA ARG A 71 16.75 4.49 13.25
C ARG A 71 16.15 3.09 13.26
N GLY A 72 16.80 2.17 13.96
CA GLY A 72 16.35 0.77 14.05
C GLY A 72 16.27 0.10 12.67
N ARG A 73 15.07 -0.34 12.28
CA ARG A 73 14.81 -0.92 10.94
C ARG A 73 14.63 0.11 9.83
N TYR A 74 14.70 1.41 10.13
CA TYR A 74 14.48 2.47 9.17
C TYR A 74 15.76 3.26 8.92
N THR A 75 15.92 3.71 7.69
CA THR A 75 16.88 4.75 7.32
C THR A 75 16.08 5.98 6.92
N ILE A 76 16.37 7.12 7.52
CA ILE A 76 15.67 8.39 7.28
C ILE A 76 16.59 9.30 6.47
N LEU A 77 16.09 9.77 5.33
CA LEU A 77 16.72 10.86 4.59
C LEU A 77 16.00 12.15 4.95
N SER A 78 16.70 13.25 5.17
CA SER A 78 16.06 14.57 5.16
C SER A 78 16.35 15.26 3.83
N ILE A 79 15.28 15.73 3.19
CA ILE A 79 15.32 16.35 1.86
C ILE A 79 14.93 17.82 1.98
N ASP A 80 15.79 18.70 1.47
CA ASP A 80 15.57 20.15 1.39
C ASP A 80 15.32 20.59 -0.05
N ASP A 81 14.15 21.15 -0.33
CA ASP A 81 13.79 21.70 -1.64
C ASP A 81 13.75 23.25 -1.65
N SER A 82 14.32 23.88 -0.61
CA SER A 82 14.36 25.34 -0.42
C SER A 82 12.99 26.01 -0.35
N SER A 83 11.91 25.27 -0.10
CA SER A 83 10.56 25.83 0.04
C SER A 83 10.25 26.40 1.43
N GLY A 84 11.21 26.37 2.34
CA GLY A 84 11.08 26.82 3.73
C GLY A 84 10.85 25.70 4.75
N ALA A 85 10.91 24.44 4.34
CA ALA A 85 10.90 23.27 5.23
C ALA A 85 11.70 22.11 4.61
N CYS A 86 12.20 21.20 5.45
CA CYS A 86 12.71 19.90 5.01
C CYS A 86 11.64 18.82 5.19
N VAL A 87 11.71 17.75 4.42
CA VAL A 87 10.83 16.58 4.59
C VAL A 87 11.65 15.32 4.82
N ASP A 88 11.26 14.56 5.85
CA ASP A 88 11.86 13.28 6.15
C ASP A 88 11.30 12.20 5.22
N VAL A 89 12.18 11.34 4.74
CA VAL A 89 11.88 10.25 3.81
C VAL A 89 12.31 8.95 4.48
N LYS A 90 11.32 8.13 4.82
CA LYS A 90 11.50 6.86 5.49
C LYS A 90 11.76 5.75 4.48
N ILE A 91 12.92 5.11 4.61
CA ILE A 91 13.31 3.89 3.92
C ILE A 91 13.21 2.73 4.89
N GLU A 92 12.49 1.69 4.51
CA GLU A 92 12.32 0.50 5.33
C GLU A 92 13.33 -0.58 4.96
N ARG A 93 14.05 -1.11 5.96
CA ARG A 93 14.94 -2.25 5.79
C ARG A 93 14.11 -3.52 5.53
N ARG A 94 14.54 -4.35 4.58
CA ARG A 94 13.90 -5.65 4.33
C ARG A 94 14.06 -6.54 5.57
N HIS A 95 13.00 -7.26 5.93
CA HIS A 95 13.05 -8.27 6.97
C HIS A 95 13.75 -9.53 6.45
N VAL A 96 14.89 -9.89 7.03
CA VAL A 96 15.61 -11.13 6.72
C VAL A 96 14.91 -12.27 7.46
N LYS A 97 14.48 -13.33 6.75
CA LYS A 97 13.92 -14.53 7.38
C LYS A 97 15.04 -15.51 7.73
N ALA A 98 14.84 -16.35 8.74
CA ALA A 98 15.78 -17.42 9.07
C ALA A 98 15.96 -18.34 7.84
N GLY A 99 17.21 -18.54 7.40
CA GLY A 99 17.56 -19.31 6.19
C GLY A 99 17.79 -18.50 4.92
N ASP A 100 17.68 -17.17 4.97
CA ASP A 100 18.09 -16.28 3.87
C ASP A 100 19.62 -16.12 3.92
N GLU A 101 20.37 -16.98 3.19
CA GLU A 101 21.85 -17.01 3.15
C GLU A 101 22.48 -15.89 2.29
N ALA A 102 21.71 -14.88 1.91
CA ALA A 102 22.27 -13.77 1.15
C ALA A 102 23.32 -13.04 2.00
N GLU A 103 24.57 -13.05 1.53
CA GLU A 103 25.69 -12.33 2.16
C GLU A 103 25.47 -10.80 2.09
N TYR A 104 24.69 -10.34 1.09
CA TYR A 104 24.23 -8.96 0.92
C TYR A 104 22.84 -8.93 0.24
N PRO A 105 21.73 -9.22 0.93
CA PRO A 105 20.42 -9.01 0.35
C PRO A 105 20.26 -7.50 0.14
N THR A 106 19.63 -7.10 -0.95
CA THR A 106 19.23 -5.71 -1.18
C THR A 106 18.52 -5.19 0.09
N ASN A 107 19.20 -4.33 0.86
CA ASN A 107 18.89 -4.14 2.29
C ASN A 107 17.56 -3.44 2.55
N THR A 108 16.84 -2.96 1.53
CA THR A 108 15.62 -2.16 1.70
C THR A 108 14.43 -2.80 0.98
N THR A 109 13.23 -2.30 1.23
CA THR A 109 12.01 -2.70 0.52
C THR A 109 11.96 -2.21 -0.93
N ILE A 110 12.98 -1.48 -1.40
CA ILE A 110 13.02 -0.84 -2.71
C ILE A 110 14.24 -1.37 -3.48
N ASP A 111 13.97 -2.01 -4.63
CA ASP A 111 14.98 -2.78 -5.37
C ASP A 111 16.22 -2.01 -5.76
N ASN A 112 16.08 -0.73 -6.12
CA ASN A 112 17.20 0.09 -6.60
C ASN A 112 17.91 0.90 -5.50
N VAL A 113 17.50 0.74 -4.24
CA VAL A 113 18.02 1.47 -3.09
C VAL A 113 18.63 0.51 -2.08
N HIS A 114 19.89 0.73 -1.74
CA HIS A 114 20.58 -0.05 -0.71
C HIS A 114 21.19 0.88 0.33
N VAL A 115 21.16 0.45 1.58
CA VAL A 115 21.84 1.14 2.68
C VAL A 115 22.86 0.16 3.24
N LYS A 116 24.13 0.54 3.19
CA LYS A 116 25.22 -0.19 3.86
C LYS A 116 25.57 0.56 5.13
N ILE A 117 25.83 -0.16 6.21
CA ILE A 117 26.25 0.45 7.48
C ILE A 117 27.67 -0.03 7.74
N GLU A 118 28.62 0.89 7.77
CA GLU A 118 30.02 0.63 8.08
C GLU A 118 30.42 1.52 9.25
N LEU A 119 31.05 0.95 10.29
CA LEU A 119 31.48 1.70 11.49
C LEU A 119 30.34 2.57 12.10
N ALA A 120 29.11 2.05 12.09
CA ALA A 120 27.88 2.72 12.52
C ALA A 120 27.45 3.93 11.67
N LEU A 121 28.08 4.19 10.53
CA LEU A 121 27.68 5.23 9.58
C LEU A 121 26.90 4.62 8.41
N PRO A 122 25.69 5.13 8.10
CA PRO A 122 24.92 4.69 6.94
C PRO A 122 25.46 5.31 5.65
N THR A 123 25.60 4.50 4.60
CA THR A 123 25.90 4.93 3.23
C THR A 123 24.76 4.49 2.32
N LEU A 124 24.16 5.46 1.63
CA LEU A 124 23.08 5.23 0.67
C LEU A 124 23.67 4.90 -0.71
N PHE A 125 23.15 3.85 -1.34
CA PHE A 125 23.47 3.46 -2.71
C PHE A 125 22.21 3.46 -3.56
N LEU A 126 22.30 4.06 -4.74
CA LEU A 126 21.27 4.08 -5.77
C LEU A 126 21.81 3.43 -7.04
N ASN A 127 21.19 2.35 -7.50
CA ASN A 127 21.69 1.54 -8.63
C ASN A 127 23.18 1.17 -8.48
N ALA A 128 23.56 0.66 -7.30
CA ALA A 128 24.94 0.31 -6.93
C ALA A 128 25.96 1.47 -6.92
N LYS A 129 25.52 2.73 -7.05
CA LYS A 129 26.38 3.92 -6.92
C LYS A 129 26.13 4.62 -5.60
N PRO A 130 27.17 5.01 -4.85
CA PRO A 130 26.99 5.78 -3.62
C PRO A 130 26.30 7.11 -3.93
N VAL A 131 25.47 7.55 -2.99
CA VAL A 131 24.79 8.84 -3.00
C VAL A 131 25.39 9.67 -1.87
N ASP A 132 26.06 10.76 -2.24
CA ASP A 132 26.68 11.66 -1.28
C ASP A 132 25.68 12.70 -0.77
N MET A 133 25.97 13.24 0.42
CA MET A 133 25.31 14.44 0.94
C MET A 133 25.37 15.59 -0.07
N GLY A 134 24.30 16.35 -0.19
CA GLY A 134 24.17 17.40 -1.20
C GLY A 134 23.80 16.89 -2.61
N THR A 135 23.61 15.58 -2.80
CA THR A 135 23.05 15.08 -4.06
C THR A 135 21.58 15.48 -4.18
N VAL A 136 21.18 16.01 -5.35
CA VAL A 136 19.77 16.29 -5.65
C VAL A 136 19.04 14.98 -6.00
N LEU A 137 17.97 14.70 -5.27
CA LEU A 137 17.17 13.50 -5.39
C LEU A 137 15.73 13.83 -5.81
N GLU A 138 15.15 13.00 -6.66
CA GLU A 138 13.72 12.95 -6.91
C GLU A 138 13.12 11.79 -6.10
N VAL A 139 12.30 12.16 -5.14
CA VAL A 139 11.67 11.27 -4.17
C VAL A 139 10.21 11.09 -4.55
N LYS A 140 9.75 9.84 -4.60
CA LYS A 140 8.34 9.50 -4.80
C LYS A 140 7.88 8.56 -3.71
N GLY A 141 6.73 8.84 -3.11
CA GLY A 141 6.21 8.03 -2.02
C GLY A 141 4.80 8.40 -1.61
N THR A 142 4.38 7.84 -0.49
CA THR A 142 3.11 8.15 0.17
C THR A 142 3.38 8.96 1.43
N VAL A 143 2.53 9.92 1.77
CA VAL A 143 2.71 10.70 3.00
C VAL A 143 2.23 9.85 4.19
N SER A 144 3.01 9.84 5.26
CA SER A 144 2.65 9.24 6.55
C SER A 144 2.88 10.26 7.68
N VAL A 145 2.31 10.00 8.86
CA VAL A 145 2.50 10.83 10.06
C VAL A 145 3.22 10.01 11.12
N PHE A 146 4.30 10.56 11.68
CA PHE A 146 5.01 10.00 12.81
C PHE A 146 5.22 11.08 13.88
N ARG A 147 4.71 10.84 15.09
CA ARG A 147 4.78 11.80 16.22
C ARG A 147 4.33 13.21 15.84
N ASN A 148 3.18 13.30 15.15
CA ASN A 148 2.58 14.54 14.65
C ASN A 148 3.36 15.28 13.55
N THR A 149 4.46 14.71 13.05
CA THR A 149 5.21 15.24 11.91
C THR A 149 4.94 14.42 10.67
N ARG A 150 4.80 15.08 9.52
CA ARG A 150 4.60 14.39 8.23
C ARG A 150 5.94 13.97 7.66
N GLN A 151 5.97 12.78 7.08
CA GLN A 151 7.13 12.21 6.41
C GLN A 151 6.67 11.47 5.15
N ILE A 152 7.60 11.09 4.29
CA ILE A 152 7.33 10.32 3.07
C ILE A 152 7.78 8.88 3.27
N ASP A 153 6.87 7.93 3.11
CA ASP A 153 7.22 6.52 2.97
C ASP A 153 7.68 6.29 1.53
N LEU A 154 8.97 5.99 1.36
CA LEU A 154 9.61 5.95 0.06
C LEU A 154 9.04 4.80 -0.80
N ALA A 155 8.68 5.12 -2.04
CA ALA A 155 8.27 4.12 -3.05
C ALA A 155 9.26 4.06 -4.22
N ARG A 156 9.82 5.20 -4.64
CA ARG A 156 10.85 5.28 -5.69
C ARG A 156 11.80 6.42 -5.42
N LEU A 157 13.09 6.20 -5.66
CA LEU A 157 14.13 7.20 -5.54
C LEU A 157 14.90 7.30 -6.86
N PHE A 158 15.20 8.52 -7.28
CA PHE A 158 16.01 8.81 -8.46
C PHE A 158 17.02 9.89 -8.15
N ARG A 159 18.20 9.82 -8.78
CA ARG A 159 19.18 10.90 -8.78
C ARG A 159 18.83 11.89 -9.89
N VAL A 160 18.81 13.18 -9.56
CA VAL A 160 18.73 14.25 -10.55
C VAL A 160 20.14 14.50 -11.09
N LYS A 161 20.28 14.59 -12.41
CA LYS A 161 21.58 14.55 -13.08
C LYS A 161 22.38 15.84 -12.91
N ASP A 162 21.72 16.98 -13.08
CA ASP A 162 22.33 18.30 -13.14
C ASP A 162 21.33 19.39 -12.68
N THR A 163 21.85 20.61 -12.48
CA THR A 163 21.07 21.77 -12.03
C THR A 163 19.97 22.17 -13.04
N ASN A 164 20.17 21.92 -14.34
CA ASN A 164 19.13 22.19 -15.33
C ASN A 164 17.92 21.26 -15.15
N ALA A 165 18.17 19.98 -14.86
CA ALA A 165 17.13 19.00 -14.57
C ALA A 165 16.39 19.33 -13.26
N GLU A 166 17.10 19.85 -12.26
CA GLU A 166 16.52 20.38 -11.02
C GLU A 166 15.60 21.58 -11.29
N ALA A 167 16.09 22.60 -12.01
CA ALA A 167 15.28 23.76 -12.38
C ALA A 167 14.04 23.37 -13.20
N ALA A 168 14.18 22.42 -14.14
CA ALA A 168 13.06 21.87 -14.89
C ALA A 168 12.05 21.14 -13.98
N ALA A 169 12.52 20.49 -12.91
CA ALA A 169 11.64 19.87 -11.94
C ALA A 169 10.84 20.91 -11.12
N TRP A 170 11.44 22.06 -10.79
CA TRP A 170 10.72 23.17 -10.15
C TRP A 170 9.65 23.76 -11.07
N ILE A 171 9.96 23.98 -12.36
CA ILE A 171 8.98 24.45 -13.34
C ILE A 171 7.79 23.49 -13.43
N LYS A 172 8.05 22.17 -13.53
CA LYS A 172 6.99 21.15 -13.55
C LYS A 172 6.15 21.14 -12.28
N THR A 173 6.77 21.44 -11.13
CA THR A 173 6.08 21.51 -9.84
C THR A 173 5.16 22.72 -9.79
N ALA A 174 5.66 23.89 -10.19
CA ALA A 174 4.87 25.11 -10.28
C ALA A 174 3.68 24.98 -11.24
N GLN A 175 3.90 24.44 -12.45
CA GLN A 175 2.84 24.18 -13.42
C GLN A 175 1.78 23.22 -12.87
N TRP A 176 2.19 22.09 -12.30
CA TRP A 176 1.25 21.14 -11.69
C TRP A 176 0.42 21.75 -10.56
N LYS A 177 1.05 22.63 -9.77
CA LYS A 177 0.36 23.35 -8.70
C LYS A 177 -0.71 24.29 -9.26
N MET A 178 -0.42 25.01 -10.34
CA MET A 178 -1.37 25.92 -10.99
C MET A 178 -2.51 25.16 -11.69
N ASP A 179 -2.16 24.12 -12.45
CA ASP A 179 -3.07 23.44 -13.37
C ASP A 179 -3.96 22.40 -12.67
N ALA A 180 -3.42 21.68 -11.68
CA ALA A 180 -4.11 20.55 -11.05
C ALA A 180 -4.47 20.83 -9.58
N LEU A 181 -3.52 21.26 -8.75
CA LEU A 181 -3.73 21.32 -7.30
C LEU A 181 -4.54 22.54 -6.85
N SER A 182 -4.28 23.70 -7.46
CA SER A 182 -4.97 24.95 -7.13
C SER A 182 -6.38 25.01 -7.69
N GLN A 183 -6.70 24.19 -8.69
CA GLN A 183 -8.05 24.07 -9.24
C GLN A 183 -8.91 23.19 -8.34
N ALA A 184 -10.12 23.67 -8.04
CA ALA A 184 -11.10 22.88 -7.31
C ALA A 184 -11.54 21.68 -8.15
N TRP A 185 -11.55 20.50 -7.54
CA TRP A 185 -12.03 19.29 -8.19
C TRP A 185 -13.56 19.28 -8.24
N ILE A 186 -14.10 19.46 -9.45
CA ILE A 186 -15.53 19.45 -9.71
C ILE A 186 -15.87 18.19 -10.50
N LEU A 187 -16.77 17.37 -9.95
CA LEU A 187 -17.32 16.22 -10.64
C LEU A 187 -18.61 16.60 -11.34
N SER A 188 -18.66 16.40 -12.65
CA SER A 188 -19.89 16.56 -13.42
C SER A 188 -20.92 15.48 -13.03
N ASN A 189 -22.19 15.79 -13.24
CA ASN A 189 -23.27 14.81 -12.99
C ASN A 189 -23.10 13.55 -13.84
N GLU A 190 -22.57 13.69 -15.05
CA GLU A 190 -22.28 12.56 -15.94
C GLU A 190 -21.16 11.66 -15.39
N GLN A 191 -20.07 12.25 -14.91
CA GLN A 191 -18.99 11.50 -14.25
C GLN A 191 -19.51 10.75 -13.03
N ARG A 192 -20.34 11.40 -12.20
CA ARG A 192 -20.94 10.76 -11.02
C ARG A 192 -21.81 9.58 -11.41
N ARG A 193 -22.71 9.77 -12.38
CA ARG A 193 -23.62 8.72 -12.87
C ARG A 193 -22.84 7.54 -13.41
N ARG A 194 -21.81 7.78 -14.21
CA ARG A 194 -20.92 6.74 -14.76
C ARG A 194 -20.25 5.92 -13.65
N VAL A 195 -19.73 6.57 -12.61
CA VAL A 195 -19.12 5.88 -11.47
C VAL A 195 -20.17 5.09 -10.69
N ASP A 196 -21.33 5.67 -10.41
CA ASP A 196 -22.40 5.02 -9.66
C ASP A 196 -22.96 3.79 -10.40
N GLU A 197 -23.08 3.85 -11.73
CA GLU A 197 -23.45 2.71 -12.57
C GLU A 197 -22.40 1.60 -12.50
N LYS A 198 -21.09 1.93 -12.62
CA LYS A 198 -20.00 0.96 -12.48
C LYS A 198 -19.99 0.28 -11.12
N VAL A 199 -20.21 1.04 -10.04
CA VAL A 199 -20.28 0.49 -8.67
C VAL A 199 -21.46 -0.47 -8.54
N ARG A 200 -22.65 -0.08 -9.02
CA ARG A 200 -23.85 -0.93 -9.01
C ARG A 200 -23.64 -2.22 -9.81
N GLU A 201 -22.96 -2.15 -10.95
CA GLU A 201 -22.66 -3.32 -11.76
C GLU A 201 -21.68 -4.26 -11.05
N ALA A 202 -20.59 -3.72 -10.50
CA ALA A 202 -19.61 -4.49 -9.73
C ALA A 202 -20.26 -5.21 -8.54
N GLU A 203 -21.14 -4.53 -7.79
CA GLU A 203 -21.90 -5.12 -6.68
C GLU A 203 -22.81 -6.27 -7.14
N ARG A 204 -23.49 -6.13 -8.29
CA ARG A 204 -24.30 -7.22 -8.87
C ARG A 204 -23.41 -8.42 -9.22
N GLN A 205 -22.30 -8.19 -9.91
CA GLN A 205 -21.36 -9.25 -10.29
C GLN A 205 -20.78 -9.96 -9.07
N GLU A 206 -20.44 -9.23 -7.99
CA GLU A 206 -19.93 -9.81 -6.75
C GLU A 206 -20.99 -10.66 -6.04
N ARG A 207 -22.24 -10.19 -5.97
CA ARG A 207 -23.35 -10.97 -5.41
C ARG A 207 -23.56 -12.27 -6.16
N GLU A 208 -23.51 -12.23 -7.49
CA GLU A 208 -23.61 -13.45 -8.31
C GLU A 208 -22.44 -14.40 -8.11
N ARG A 209 -21.20 -13.89 -8.09
CA ARG A 209 -20.00 -14.69 -7.79
C ARG A 209 -20.11 -15.34 -6.42
N THR A 210 -20.58 -14.60 -5.42
CA THR A 210 -20.78 -15.11 -4.06
C THR A 210 -21.85 -16.19 -4.02
N ARG A 211 -22.98 -16.00 -4.72
CA ARG A 211 -24.04 -17.01 -4.85
C ARG A 211 -23.51 -18.29 -5.49
N LYS A 212 -22.85 -18.19 -6.65
CA LYS A 212 -22.24 -19.33 -7.36
C LYS A 212 -21.20 -20.04 -6.49
N ARG A 213 -20.38 -19.31 -5.73
CA ARG A 213 -19.40 -19.89 -4.80
C ARG A 213 -20.06 -20.65 -3.65
N ARG A 214 -21.17 -20.13 -3.10
CA ARG A 214 -21.97 -20.82 -2.06
C ARG A 214 -22.60 -22.10 -2.61
N GLU A 215 -23.24 -22.04 -3.77
CA GLU A 215 -23.83 -23.21 -4.44
C GLU A 215 -22.78 -24.28 -4.76
N TRP A 216 -21.62 -23.89 -5.29
CA TRP A 216 -20.53 -24.82 -5.56
C TRP A 216 -19.98 -25.47 -4.28
N ARG A 217 -19.84 -24.69 -3.20
CA ARG A 217 -19.42 -25.22 -1.89
C ARG A 217 -20.44 -26.21 -1.32
N ALA A 218 -21.75 -25.91 -1.43
CA ALA A 218 -22.82 -26.80 -1.00
C ALA A 218 -22.79 -28.12 -1.78
N LYS A 219 -22.77 -28.07 -3.12
CA LYS A 219 -22.68 -29.27 -3.97
C LYS A 219 -21.44 -30.11 -3.68
N ARG A 220 -20.30 -29.47 -3.38
CA ARG A 220 -19.06 -30.19 -3.02
C ARG A 220 -19.15 -30.78 -1.61
N GLY A 221 -19.82 -30.10 -0.69
CA GLY A 221 -20.13 -30.61 0.65
C GLY A 221 -21.02 -31.84 0.60
N ASP A 222 -22.11 -31.79 -0.17
CA ASP A 222 -23.05 -32.91 -0.34
C ASP A 222 -22.34 -34.12 -0.95
N LYS A 223 -21.57 -33.94 -2.04
CA LYS A 223 -20.75 -35.02 -2.62
C LYS A 223 -19.78 -35.64 -1.63
N ARG A 224 -19.23 -34.86 -0.70
CA ARG A 224 -18.31 -35.36 0.34
C ARG A 224 -19.08 -36.18 1.38
N ARG A 225 -20.24 -35.70 1.82
CA ARG A 225 -21.14 -36.44 2.73
C ARG A 225 -21.57 -37.76 2.13
N ASP A 226 -22.03 -37.76 0.87
CA ASP A 226 -22.41 -38.99 0.15
C ASP A 226 -21.26 -40.00 0.07
N HIS A 227 -20.02 -39.51 -0.13
CA HIS A 227 -18.84 -40.37 -0.17
C HIS A 227 -18.48 -40.95 1.21
N GLU A 228 -18.59 -40.13 2.27
CA GLU A 228 -18.38 -40.55 3.66
C GLU A 228 -19.44 -41.57 4.10
N GLU A 229 -20.72 -41.34 3.79
CA GLU A 229 -21.83 -42.27 4.05
C GLU A 229 -21.63 -43.61 3.32
N LYS A 230 -21.22 -43.58 2.04
CA LYS A 230 -20.88 -44.80 1.29
C LYS A 230 -19.71 -45.57 1.90
N LYS A 231 -18.67 -44.86 2.37
CA LYS A 231 -17.54 -45.47 3.09
C LYS A 231 -17.99 -46.10 4.40
N GLU A 232 -18.82 -45.41 5.17
CA GLU A 232 -19.32 -45.91 6.46
C GLU A 232 -20.25 -47.12 6.28
N ALA A 233 -21.14 -47.09 5.29
CA ALA A 233 -21.99 -48.23 4.93
C ALA A 233 -21.17 -49.45 4.50
N LYS A 234 -20.08 -49.24 3.75
CA LYS A 234 -19.14 -50.31 3.39
C LYS A 234 -18.46 -50.87 4.64
N ARG A 235 -18.02 -50.00 5.57
CA ARG A 235 -17.43 -50.41 6.85
C ARG A 235 -18.39 -51.29 7.66
N LYS A 236 -19.64 -50.84 7.85
CA LYS A 236 -20.68 -51.60 8.57
C LYS A 236 -20.98 -52.95 7.92
N ARG A 237 -21.07 -53.03 6.58
CA ARG A 237 -21.26 -54.31 5.88
C ARG A 237 -20.10 -55.27 6.10
N SER A 238 -18.87 -54.78 6.01
CA SER A 238 -17.68 -55.59 6.29
C SER A 238 -17.69 -56.07 7.75
N GLU A 239 -18.02 -55.21 8.70
CA GLU A 239 -18.13 -55.54 10.13
C GLU A 239 -19.17 -56.64 10.40
N VAL A 240 -20.36 -56.55 9.79
CA VAL A 240 -21.39 -57.62 9.87
C VAL A 240 -20.87 -58.93 9.28
N GLN A 241 -20.19 -58.88 8.12
CA GLN A 241 -19.61 -60.07 7.48
C GLN A 241 -18.52 -60.73 8.35
N TYR A 242 -17.67 -59.94 9.01
CA TYR A 242 -16.68 -60.46 9.95
C TYR A 242 -17.34 -61.03 11.22
N ASN A 243 -18.44 -60.44 11.69
CA ASN A 243 -19.17 -60.91 12.86
C ASN A 243 -20.05 -62.15 12.62
N THR A 244 -20.49 -62.43 11.38
CA THR A 244 -21.32 -63.62 11.08
C THR A 244 -20.62 -64.96 11.30
N GLY A 245 -19.29 -64.99 11.44
CA GLY A 245 -18.52 -66.18 11.81
C GLY A 245 -17.94 -66.13 13.23
N ALA A 246 -18.28 -65.13 14.03
CA ALA A 246 -17.69 -64.94 15.35
C ALA A 246 -18.38 -65.81 16.42
N LEU A 247 -17.57 -66.46 17.27
CA LEU A 247 -18.05 -67.26 18.40
C LEU A 247 -18.91 -66.41 19.36
N TYR A 248 -19.94 -67.03 19.94
CA TYR A 248 -20.83 -66.39 20.91
C TYR A 248 -20.02 -65.86 22.10
N GLY A 249 -20.02 -64.53 22.30
CA GLY A 249 -19.25 -63.83 23.35
C GLY A 249 -18.05 -63.01 22.86
N SER A 250 -17.73 -63.01 21.56
CA SER A 250 -16.58 -62.26 20.99
C SER A 250 -16.63 -60.74 21.16
N HIS A 251 -17.82 -60.16 21.37
CA HIS A 251 -18.03 -58.73 21.62
C HIS A 251 -17.57 -58.24 23.01
N LEU A 252 -17.19 -59.17 23.90
CA LEU A 252 -16.63 -58.89 25.22
C LEU A 252 -15.10 -58.85 25.23
N LEU A 253 -14.45 -59.19 24.11
CA LEU A 253 -13.00 -59.11 23.98
C LEU A 253 -12.60 -57.66 23.62
N PRO A 254 -11.71 -57.02 24.39
CA PRO A 254 -11.24 -55.68 24.07
C PRO A 254 -10.55 -55.68 22.71
N HIS A 255 -10.78 -54.63 21.92
CA HIS A 255 -10.08 -54.52 20.65
C HIS A 255 -8.58 -54.26 20.91
N PRO A 256 -7.67 -54.68 20.01
CA PRO A 256 -6.22 -54.50 20.20
C PRO A 256 -5.72 -53.04 20.27
N TRP A 257 -6.63 -52.08 20.17
CA TRP A 257 -6.38 -50.64 20.14
C TRP A 257 -7.29 -49.86 21.10
N ASP A 258 -8.02 -50.55 21.98
CA ASP A 258 -8.55 -49.98 23.21
C ASP A 258 -7.46 -49.95 24.30
#